data_AF-A0AAU8A179-F1
#
_entry.id   AF-A0AAU8A179-F1
#
_cell.length_a   1.000
_cell.length_b   1.000
_cell.length_c   1.000
_cell.angle_alpha   90.00
_cell.angle_beta   90.00
_cell.angle_gamma   90.00
#
_symmetry.space_group_name_H-M   'P 1'
#
loop_
_entity.id
_entity.type
_entity.pdbx_description
1 polymer ?
#
loop_
_entity_poly.entity_id
_entity_poly.type
_entity_poly.pdbx_seq_one_letter_code
_entity_poly.pdbx_strand_id
1 'polypeptide(L)'
;MHINHDFSVDRTKYIGGSDIGAILGLSRFRSPLEVWMEKTGKEVKKLDSLPLRFGSFAEEFVASEYSRATGFDLIHDESIHIHPDYSFMSAHIDRYVLEHDSPTPRRILECKTANPFASSDWGEAGSDEVPLSYLCQSIWYMAITNIDKVDLAVLFGNSDFRIYEITRDLELESTVLQKANLFWSECVAKDIPPPAQSEADCQALFSKGDPAKTIEAKTETWALAQRLQLLHNEIDMREEEISTIKQSIMSQMGEAETLTYEGKVLATWKAPKPSFRLDSKRLELDHPEIATNYKTAVQNSRRLVIKHAN
;
A
#
# COMPACT_ATOMS: atom_id res chain seq x y z
N MET A 1 32.98 0.98 9.44
CA MET A 1 33.11 2.23 10.22
C MET A 1 31.77 2.47 10.87
N HIS A 2 31.59 2.08 12.14
CA HIS A 2 30.33 2.27 12.86
C HIS A 2 30.21 3.74 13.23
N ILE A 3 29.38 4.47 12.48
CA ILE A 3 29.02 5.84 12.83
C ILE A 3 27.73 5.73 13.65
N ASN A 4 27.88 5.62 14.98
CA ASN A 4 26.79 5.89 15.92
C ASN A 4 26.54 7.39 15.94
N HIS A 5 25.77 7.88 14.96
CA HIS A 5 25.01 9.11 15.14
C HIS A 5 23.61 8.72 15.57
N ASP A 6 23.09 9.46 16.54
CA ASP A 6 21.74 9.39 17.09
C ASP A 6 20.71 9.67 15.98
N PHE A 7 20.47 8.67 15.13
CA PHE A 7 19.35 8.64 14.20
C PHE A 7 18.10 8.38 15.02
N SER A 8 17.57 9.39 15.71
CA SER A 8 16.12 9.51 15.76
C SER A 8 15.69 9.83 14.33
N VAL A 9 15.38 8.75 13.63
CA VAL A 9 15.73 8.57 12.23
C VAL A 9 14.92 9.49 11.33
N ASP A 10 15.50 10.60 10.91
CA ASP A 10 14.90 11.48 9.92
C ASP A 10 14.75 10.75 8.57
N ARG A 11 13.60 10.09 8.38
CA ARG A 11 13.25 9.31 7.18
C ARG A 11 13.25 10.15 5.91
N THR A 12 13.32 11.48 6.02
CA THR A 12 13.41 12.36 4.85
C THR A 12 14.76 12.26 4.15
N LYS A 13 15.81 11.83 4.88
CA LYS A 13 17.21 11.87 4.40
C LYS A 13 17.67 10.65 3.62
N TYR A 14 16.83 9.62 3.52
CA TYR A 14 17.19 8.38 2.81
C TYR A 14 15.95 7.66 2.27
N ILE A 15 16.21 6.69 1.40
CA ILE A 15 15.28 5.68 0.91
C ILE A 15 15.53 4.39 1.69
N GLY A 16 14.48 3.86 2.32
CA GLY A 16 14.51 2.56 2.99
C GLY A 16 14.02 1.44 2.07
N GLY A 17 14.27 0.18 2.44
CA GLY A 17 13.84 -0.98 1.65
C GLY A 17 12.33 -1.01 1.36
N SER A 18 11.51 -0.62 2.33
CA SER A 18 10.05 -0.50 2.17
C SER A 18 9.61 0.55 1.14
N ASP A 19 10.46 1.54 0.84
CA ASP A 19 10.14 2.62 -0.10
C ASP A 19 10.36 2.19 -1.55
N ILE A 20 11.21 1.19 -1.81
CA ILE A 20 11.60 0.76 -3.16
C ILE A 20 10.42 0.20 -3.94
N GLY A 21 9.60 -0.64 -3.31
CA GLY A 21 8.39 -1.15 -3.94
C GLY A 21 7.45 -0.02 -4.36
N ALA A 22 7.36 1.05 -3.57
CA ALA A 22 6.54 2.22 -3.91
C ALA A 22 7.15 3.04 -5.05
N ILE A 23 8.46 3.34 -5.01
CA ILE A 23 9.19 4.07 -6.06
C ILE A 23 9.04 3.39 -7.43
N LEU A 24 9.04 2.06 -7.44
CA LEU A 24 8.89 1.25 -8.65
C LEU A 24 7.44 1.07 -9.11
N GLY A 25 6.45 1.58 -8.37
CA GLY A 25 5.03 1.43 -8.69
C GLY A 25 4.47 0.03 -8.40
N LEU A 26 5.13 -0.75 -7.53
CA LEU A 26 4.80 -2.14 -7.19
C LEU A 26 4.08 -2.26 -5.83
N SER A 27 4.03 -1.19 -5.04
CA SER A 27 3.35 -1.17 -3.74
C SER A 27 1.86 -0.90 -3.90
N ARG A 28 1.03 -1.68 -3.20
CA ARG A 28 -0.42 -1.44 -3.07
C ARG A 28 -0.75 -0.37 -2.02
N PHE A 29 0.20 -0.01 -1.17
CA PHE A 29 -0.02 0.81 0.02
C PHE A 29 0.51 2.24 -0.12
N ARG A 30 1.45 2.45 -1.03
CA ARG A 30 2.18 3.72 -1.12
C ARG A 30 2.59 4.03 -2.56
N SER A 31 2.33 5.25 -3.02
CA SER A 31 2.73 5.70 -4.36
C SER A 31 4.15 6.33 -4.38
N PRO A 32 4.81 6.42 -5.56
CA PRO A 32 6.06 7.17 -5.68
C PRO A 32 5.93 8.63 -5.23
N LEU A 33 4.75 9.25 -5.46
CA LEU A 33 4.47 10.62 -5.04
C LEU A 33 4.50 10.75 -3.52
N GLU A 34 3.88 9.82 -2.79
CA GLU A 34 3.89 9.82 -1.32
C GLU A 34 5.29 9.59 -0.75
N VAL A 35 6.13 8.82 -1.43
CA VAL A 35 7.57 8.70 -1.08
C VAL A 35 8.24 10.05 -1.27
N TRP A 36 8.11 10.68 -2.44
CA TRP A 36 8.71 11.99 -2.72
C TRP A 36 8.25 13.07 -1.73
N MET A 37 6.95 13.11 -1.41
CA MET A 37 6.41 14.05 -0.43
C MET A 37 7.06 13.87 0.94
N GLU A 38 7.19 12.64 1.44
CA GLU A 38 7.92 12.37 2.70
C GLU A 38 9.37 12.83 2.60
N LYS A 39 10.10 12.45 1.54
CA LYS A 39 11.53 12.76 1.41
C LYS A 39 11.81 14.26 1.23
N THR A 40 10.82 15.04 0.79
CA THR A 40 10.93 16.50 0.64
C THR A 40 10.26 17.28 1.76
N GLY A 41 9.92 16.61 2.87
CA GLY A 41 9.34 17.23 4.07
C GLY A 41 7.90 17.74 3.90
N LYS A 42 7.21 17.32 2.84
CA LYS A 42 5.80 17.64 2.62
C LYS A 42 4.91 16.75 3.48
N GLU A 43 3.74 17.26 3.81
CA GLU A 43 2.81 16.55 4.68
C GLU A 43 2.26 15.30 3.97
N VAL A 44 2.57 14.13 4.55
CA VAL A 44 1.98 12.85 4.17
C VAL A 44 1.14 12.38 5.36
N LYS A 45 -0.04 11.83 5.09
CA LYS A 45 -0.85 11.21 6.14
C LYS A 45 -0.04 10.07 6.76
N LYS A 46 0.29 10.19 8.05
CA LYS A 46 0.87 9.07 8.80
C LYS A 46 -0.16 7.94 8.84
N LEU A 47 0.16 6.81 8.21
CA LEU A 47 -0.60 5.58 8.42
C LEU A 47 -0.22 5.03 9.80
N ASP A 48 -1.07 5.29 10.79
CA ASP A 48 -1.07 4.52 12.03
C ASP A 48 -2.22 3.51 11.97
N SER A 49 -1.90 2.30 11.49
CA SER A 49 -2.87 1.23 11.27
C SER A 49 -2.58 0.04 12.18
N LEU A 50 -3.65 -0.65 12.60
CA LEU A 50 -3.52 -1.86 13.41
C LEU A 50 -2.62 -2.93 12.74
N PRO A 51 -2.70 -3.18 11.41
CA PRO A 51 -1.80 -4.11 10.74
C PRO A 51 -0.31 -3.74 10.84
N LEU A 52 0.04 -2.46 10.75
CA LEU A 52 1.44 -2.02 10.89
C LEU A 52 1.96 -2.27 12.30
N ARG A 53 1.18 -1.87 13.33
CA ARG A 53 1.55 -2.12 14.73
C ARG A 53 1.63 -3.60 15.06
N PHE A 54 0.71 -4.39 14.52
CA PHE A 54 0.73 -5.84 14.70
C PHE A 54 1.94 -6.48 14.00
N GLY A 55 2.28 -6.05 12.79
CA GLY A 55 3.47 -6.53 12.08
C GLY A 55 4.74 -6.31 12.90
N SER A 56 4.96 -5.10 13.42
CA SER A 56 6.11 -4.81 14.29
C SER A 56 6.12 -5.63 15.58
N PHE A 57 4.96 -5.87 16.20
CA PHE A 57 4.87 -6.73 17.37
C PHE A 57 5.13 -8.21 17.03
N ALA A 58 4.63 -8.69 15.90
CA ALA A 58 4.70 -10.08 15.48
C ALA A 58 6.07 -10.46 14.91
N GLU A 59 6.91 -9.50 14.54
CA GLU A 59 8.26 -9.71 14.00
C GLU A 59 9.09 -10.69 14.83
N GLU A 60 9.13 -10.51 16.15
CA GLU A 60 9.86 -11.39 17.07
C GLU A 60 9.33 -12.84 17.05
N PHE A 61 8.01 -13.00 16.97
CA PHE A 61 7.40 -14.33 16.88
C PHE A 61 7.74 -15.01 15.55
N VAL A 62 7.65 -14.28 14.43
CA VAL A 62 8.00 -14.79 13.10
C VAL A 62 9.47 -15.18 13.03
N ALA A 63 10.36 -14.38 13.62
CA ALA A 63 11.79 -14.69 13.72
C ALA A 63 12.05 -15.96 14.54
N SER A 64 11.37 -16.12 15.69
CA SER A 64 11.47 -17.33 16.51
C SER A 64 10.99 -18.58 15.75
N GLU A 65 9.92 -18.47 14.96
CA GLU A 65 9.40 -19.58 14.15
C GLU A 65 10.36 -19.94 13.01
N TYR A 66 11.00 -18.95 12.38
CA TYR A 66 12.07 -19.18 11.41
C TYR A 66 13.26 -19.92 12.02
N SER A 67 13.76 -19.48 13.17
CA SER A 67 14.88 -20.14 13.87
C SER A 67 14.51 -21.57 14.25
N ARG A 68 13.29 -21.79 14.74
CA ARG A 68 12.78 -23.15 15.05
C ARG A 68 12.69 -24.05 13.82
N ALA A 69 12.25 -23.52 12.68
CA ALA A 69 12.07 -24.28 11.46
C ALA A 69 13.39 -24.65 10.78
N THR A 70 14.37 -23.75 10.81
CA THR A 70 15.66 -23.90 10.11
C THR A 70 16.78 -24.44 11.01
N GLY A 71 16.67 -24.25 12.32
CA GLY A 71 17.73 -24.50 13.29
C GLY A 71 18.77 -23.37 13.38
N PHE A 72 18.71 -22.35 12.52
CA PHE A 72 19.71 -21.30 12.47
C PHE A 72 19.61 -20.30 13.63
N ASP A 73 20.77 -19.79 14.04
CA ASP A 73 20.87 -18.73 15.04
C ASP A 73 20.63 -17.37 14.38
N LEU A 74 20.03 -16.45 15.14
CA LEU A 74 19.66 -15.11 14.65
C LEU A 74 20.39 -14.03 15.45
N ILE A 75 20.89 -13.02 14.74
CA ILE A 75 21.42 -11.79 15.33
C ILE A 75 20.45 -10.65 15.02
N HIS A 76 20.00 -9.94 16.05
CA HIS A 76 19.27 -8.68 15.88
C HIS A 76 20.23 -7.49 15.94
N ASP A 77 20.13 -6.60 14.96
CA ASP A 77 20.86 -5.33 14.92
C ASP A 77 19.84 -4.19 14.71
N GLU A 78 19.69 -3.34 15.72
CA GLU A 78 18.79 -2.18 15.66
C GLU A 78 19.38 -1.01 14.83
N SER A 79 20.61 -1.17 14.33
CA SER A 79 21.31 -0.15 13.56
C SER A 79 20.72 0.00 12.16
N ILE A 80 20.78 1.22 11.64
CA ILE A 80 20.53 1.48 10.22
C ILE A 80 21.83 1.32 9.45
N HIS A 81 21.80 0.47 8.43
CA HIS A 81 22.90 0.31 7.51
C HIS A 81 22.76 1.29 6.35
N ILE A 82 23.81 2.05 6.06
CA ILE A 82 23.87 2.96 4.91
C ILE A 82 24.76 2.31 3.85
N HIS A 83 24.35 2.39 2.58
CA HIS A 83 25.16 1.86 1.49
C HIS A 83 26.51 2.59 1.44
N PRO A 84 27.64 1.88 1.25
CA PRO A 84 28.97 2.50 1.25
C PRO A 84 29.13 3.61 0.20
N ASP A 85 28.56 3.41 -0.99
CA ASP A 85 28.68 4.35 -2.12
C ASP A 85 27.49 5.31 -2.29
N TYR A 86 26.34 5.01 -1.66
CA TYR A 86 25.09 5.76 -1.87
C TYR A 86 24.50 6.18 -0.52
N SER A 87 24.84 7.39 -0.07
CA SER A 87 24.45 7.90 1.26
C SER A 87 22.94 8.03 1.49
N PHE A 88 22.15 8.09 0.41
CA PHE A 88 20.69 8.11 0.48
C PHE A 88 20.07 6.72 0.61
N MET A 89 20.84 5.65 0.52
CA MET A 89 20.32 4.29 0.60
C MET A 89 20.50 3.73 2.01
N SER A 90 19.42 3.21 2.58
CA SER A 90 19.44 2.64 3.92
C SER A 90 18.68 1.31 4.02
N ALA A 91 19.11 0.47 4.95
CA ALA A 91 18.44 -0.76 5.33
C ALA A 91 18.26 -0.80 6.85
N HIS A 92 17.07 -1.19 7.27
CA HIS A 92 16.78 -1.61 8.64
C HIS A 92 16.50 -3.11 8.55
N ILE A 93 17.46 -3.90 9.03
CA ILE A 93 17.46 -5.35 8.85
C ILE A 93 16.77 -5.98 10.06
N ASP A 94 15.75 -6.83 9.85
CA ASP A 94 15.07 -7.47 10.97
C ASP A 94 16.06 -8.40 11.71
N ARG A 95 16.63 -9.40 11.02
CA ARG A 95 17.70 -10.25 11.61
C ARG A 95 18.75 -10.62 10.57
N TYR A 96 19.96 -10.86 11.05
CA TYR A 96 21.01 -11.58 10.34
C TYR A 96 20.99 -13.06 10.72
N VAL A 97 21.20 -13.94 9.75
CA VAL A 97 21.15 -15.40 9.96
C VAL A 97 22.57 -15.97 10.03
N LEU A 98 22.86 -16.68 11.12
CA LEU A 98 24.07 -17.47 11.33
C LEU A 98 23.76 -18.95 11.05
N GLU A 99 24.31 -19.46 9.95
CA GLU A 99 24.25 -20.89 9.63
C GLU A 99 25.22 -21.69 10.53
N HIS A 100 24.93 -22.98 10.76
CA HIS A 100 25.58 -23.83 11.79
C HIS A 100 27.11 -23.95 11.75
N ASP A 101 27.77 -23.48 10.70
CA ASP A 101 29.24 -23.54 10.54
C ASP A 101 29.84 -22.20 10.05
N SER A 102 29.08 -21.10 10.12
CA SER A 102 29.57 -19.80 9.65
C SER A 102 29.84 -18.83 10.81
N PRO A 103 31.07 -18.29 10.93
CA PRO A 103 31.38 -17.28 11.95
C PRO A 103 30.81 -15.89 11.60
N THR A 104 30.17 -15.74 10.44
CA THR A 104 29.64 -14.48 9.91
C THR A 104 28.26 -14.71 9.30
N PRO A 105 27.34 -13.73 9.37
CA PRO A 105 26.06 -13.83 8.69
C PRO A 105 26.20 -14.13 7.20
N ARG A 106 25.38 -15.07 6.71
CA ARG A 106 25.34 -15.45 5.28
C ARG A 106 24.01 -15.10 4.62
N ARG A 107 23.00 -14.76 5.42
CA ARG A 107 21.67 -14.35 4.95
C ARG A 107 21.12 -13.24 5.82
N ILE A 108 20.19 -12.50 5.24
CA ILE A 108 19.26 -11.63 5.95
C ILE A 108 17.96 -12.39 6.15
N LEU A 109 17.31 -12.20 7.29
CA LEU A 109 15.93 -12.60 7.51
C LEU A 109 15.06 -11.34 7.49
N GLU A 110 14.03 -11.34 6.64
CA GLU A 110 12.97 -10.35 6.62
C GLU A 110 11.67 -11.00 7.09
N CYS A 111 11.02 -10.43 8.10
CA CYS A 111 9.81 -10.98 8.70
C CYS A 111 8.57 -10.21 8.20
N LYS A 112 7.52 -10.95 7.83
CA LYS A 112 6.23 -10.38 7.42
C LYS A 112 5.06 -11.09 8.07
N THR A 113 4.00 -10.32 8.26
CA THR A 113 2.65 -10.86 8.48
C THR A 113 1.79 -10.52 7.27
N ALA A 114 1.02 -11.48 6.77
CA ALA A 114 0.18 -11.29 5.61
C ALA A 114 -1.27 -11.74 5.89
N ASN A 115 -2.20 -11.16 5.12
CA ASN A 115 -3.59 -11.59 5.12
C ASN A 115 -3.67 -13.03 4.55
N PRO A 116 -4.38 -13.98 5.21
CA PRO A 116 -4.60 -15.32 4.68
C PRO A 116 -5.12 -15.37 3.23
N PHE A 117 -5.94 -14.39 2.84
CA PHE A 117 -6.50 -14.32 1.48
C PHE A 117 -5.49 -13.80 0.43
N ALA A 118 -4.32 -13.32 0.85
CA ALA A 118 -3.27 -12.87 -0.05
C ALA A 118 -2.32 -13.99 -0.45
N SER A 119 -2.51 -15.24 0.02
CA SER A 119 -1.60 -16.36 -0.25
C SER A 119 -1.47 -16.68 -1.75
N SER A 120 -2.45 -16.30 -2.58
CA SER A 120 -2.38 -16.47 -4.04
C SER A 120 -1.37 -15.56 -4.74
N ASP A 121 -0.93 -14.47 -4.08
CA ASP A 121 0.12 -13.59 -4.57
C ASP A 121 1.53 -14.20 -4.35
N TRP A 122 1.62 -15.41 -3.77
CA TRP A 122 2.85 -16.08 -3.39
C TRP A 122 2.92 -17.48 -4.02
N GLY A 123 4.12 -17.91 -4.36
CA GLY A 123 4.36 -19.26 -4.86
C GLY A 123 4.57 -20.30 -3.77
N GLU A 124 5.21 -21.38 -4.16
CA GLU A 124 5.54 -22.52 -3.30
C GLU A 124 6.56 -22.12 -2.21
N ALA A 125 6.40 -22.65 -1.00
CA ALA A 125 7.35 -22.40 0.08
C ALA A 125 8.76 -22.91 -0.32
N GLY A 126 9.77 -22.09 -0.07
CA GLY A 126 11.16 -22.33 -0.47
C GLY A 126 11.53 -21.82 -1.86
N SER A 127 10.57 -21.32 -2.67
CA SER A 127 10.89 -20.60 -3.91
C SER A 127 11.23 -19.13 -3.66
N ASP A 128 11.55 -18.39 -4.71
CA ASP A 128 11.72 -16.94 -4.74
C ASP A 128 10.46 -16.19 -5.23
N GLU A 129 9.35 -16.90 -5.43
CA GLU A 129 8.08 -16.36 -5.94
C GLU A 129 7.32 -15.61 -4.84
N VAL A 130 7.74 -14.37 -4.62
CA VAL A 130 7.16 -13.45 -3.64
C VAL A 130 6.58 -12.21 -4.33
N PRO A 131 5.67 -11.46 -3.68
CA PRO A 131 5.24 -10.16 -4.20
C PRO A 131 6.43 -9.27 -4.56
N LEU A 132 6.41 -8.69 -5.78
CA LEU A 132 7.55 -7.95 -6.34
C LEU A 132 8.04 -6.80 -5.44
N SER A 133 7.16 -6.19 -4.65
CA SER A 133 7.56 -5.17 -3.67
C SER A 133 8.52 -5.72 -2.61
N TYR A 134 8.31 -6.95 -2.13
CA TYR A 134 9.19 -7.62 -1.17
C TYR A 134 10.45 -8.17 -1.83
N LEU A 135 10.36 -8.62 -3.09
CA LEU A 135 11.54 -8.98 -3.88
C LEU A 135 12.49 -7.78 -4.02
N CYS A 136 11.97 -6.61 -4.43
CA CYS A 136 12.78 -5.40 -4.55
C CYS A 136 13.33 -4.91 -3.21
N GLN A 137 12.59 -5.07 -2.11
CA GLN A 137 13.10 -4.79 -0.76
C GLN A 137 14.27 -5.71 -0.40
N SER A 138 14.17 -7.00 -0.72
CA SER A 138 15.22 -7.99 -0.46
C SER A 138 16.49 -7.67 -1.25
N ILE A 139 16.34 -7.34 -2.54
CA ILE A 139 17.43 -6.90 -3.41
C ILE A 139 18.11 -5.64 -2.86
N TRP A 140 17.31 -4.68 -2.38
CA TRP A 140 17.83 -3.47 -1.75
C TRP A 140 18.73 -3.76 -0.55
N TYR A 141 18.35 -4.73 0.29
CA TYR A 141 19.13 -5.12 1.45
C TYR A 141 20.40 -5.88 1.08
N MET A 142 20.34 -6.77 0.09
CA MET A 142 21.51 -7.46 -0.45
C MET A 142 22.54 -6.46 -1.02
N ALA A 143 22.09 -5.45 -1.75
CA ALA A 143 22.94 -4.40 -2.29
C ALA A 143 23.68 -3.62 -1.18
N ILE A 144 22.99 -3.28 -0.09
CA ILE A 144 23.55 -2.48 1.02
C ILE A 144 24.52 -3.28 1.88
N THR A 145 24.18 -4.53 2.19
CA THR A 145 24.93 -5.38 3.12
C THR A 145 26.01 -6.21 2.43
N ASN A 146 25.94 -6.33 1.10
CA ASN A 146 26.75 -7.25 0.30
C ASN A 146 26.61 -8.72 0.74
N ILE A 147 25.41 -9.09 1.21
CA ILE A 147 25.01 -10.47 1.51
C ILE A 147 24.18 -10.99 0.33
N ASP A 148 24.43 -12.22 -0.11
CA ASP A 148 23.86 -12.73 -1.37
C ASP A 148 22.51 -13.45 -1.22
N LYS A 149 21.93 -13.47 -0.01
CA LYS A 149 20.68 -14.16 0.29
C LYS A 149 19.80 -13.41 1.28
N VAL A 150 18.50 -13.42 1.01
CA VAL A 150 17.45 -13.01 1.95
C VAL A 150 16.45 -14.14 2.07
N ASP A 151 16.17 -14.56 3.30
CA ASP A 151 15.04 -15.41 3.62
C ASP A 151 13.87 -14.52 4.04
N LEU A 152 12.77 -14.61 3.32
CA LEU A 152 11.54 -13.89 3.63
C LEU A 152 10.58 -14.83 4.37
N ALA A 153 10.47 -14.66 5.68
CA ALA A 153 9.61 -15.46 6.55
C ALA A 153 8.26 -14.77 6.73
N VAL A 154 7.17 -15.48 6.45
CA VAL A 154 5.83 -14.89 6.40
C VAL A 154 4.85 -15.73 7.20
N LEU A 155 4.14 -15.08 8.11
CA LEU A 155 2.99 -15.65 8.81
C LEU A 155 1.68 -15.14 8.19
N PHE A 156 0.93 -16.06 7.56
CA PHE A 156 -0.41 -15.81 7.04
C PHE A 156 -1.45 -16.07 8.13
N GLY A 157 -2.09 -14.99 8.59
CA GLY A 157 -3.00 -15.06 9.74
C GLY A 157 -2.28 -15.54 10.99
N ASN A 158 -2.59 -16.77 11.43
CA ASN A 158 -2.05 -17.35 12.66
C ASN A 158 -1.69 -18.84 12.55
N SER A 159 -1.72 -19.42 11.35
CA SER A 159 -1.61 -20.89 11.20
C SER A 159 -0.75 -21.35 10.02
N ASP A 160 -0.40 -20.46 9.10
CA ASP A 160 0.37 -20.80 7.90
C ASP A 160 1.66 -19.97 7.88
N PHE A 161 2.78 -20.65 8.14
CA PHE A 161 4.12 -20.06 8.18
C PHE A 161 4.92 -20.60 7.00
N ARG A 162 5.50 -19.69 6.22
CA ARG A 162 6.29 -20.03 5.03
C ARG A 162 7.60 -19.25 5.01
N ILE A 163 8.61 -19.85 4.42
CA ILE A 163 9.92 -19.24 4.17
C ILE A 163 10.13 -19.24 2.66
N TYR A 164 10.56 -18.11 2.11
CA TYR A 164 10.95 -17.96 0.71
C TYR A 164 12.42 -17.58 0.65
N GLU A 165 13.21 -18.24 -0.20
CA GLU A 165 14.66 -18.00 -0.32
C GLU A 165 14.93 -17.17 -1.58
N ILE A 166 15.41 -15.94 -1.39
CA ILE A 166 15.72 -15.02 -2.48
C ILE A 166 17.24 -14.91 -2.59
N THR A 167 17.78 -15.31 -3.73
CA THR A 167 19.21 -15.18 -4.05
C THR A 167 19.49 -13.93 -4.86
N ARG A 168 20.68 -13.35 -4.65
CA ARG A 168 21.09 -12.13 -5.32
C ARG A 168 21.21 -12.31 -6.84
N ASP A 169 20.49 -11.45 -7.56
CA ASP A 169 20.59 -11.25 -9.00
C ASP A 169 21.16 -9.85 -9.26
N LEU A 170 22.39 -9.78 -9.80
CA LEU A 170 23.09 -8.52 -10.03
C LEU A 170 22.48 -7.69 -11.17
N GLU A 171 21.81 -8.31 -12.14
CA GLU A 171 21.15 -7.59 -13.23
C GLU A 171 19.88 -6.90 -12.72
N LEU A 172 19.08 -7.63 -11.94
CA LEU A 172 17.90 -7.09 -11.30
C LEU A 172 18.27 -6.04 -10.24
N GLU A 173 19.32 -6.28 -9.45
CA GLU A 173 19.89 -5.30 -8.52
C GLU A 173 20.26 -4.00 -9.23
N SER A 174 21.06 -4.08 -10.29
CA SER A 174 21.45 -2.91 -11.09
C SER A 174 20.23 -2.13 -11.57
N THR A 175 19.19 -2.81 -12.04
CA THR A 175 17.95 -2.18 -12.48
C THR A 175 17.21 -1.46 -11.35
N VAL A 176 17.10 -2.09 -10.17
CA VAL A 176 16.46 -1.51 -8.98
C VAL A 176 17.24 -0.27 -8.52
N LEU A 177 18.56 -0.37 -8.40
CA LEU A 177 19.43 0.72 -7.97
C LEU A 177 19.40 1.89 -8.95
N GLN A 178 19.43 1.63 -10.26
CA GLN A 178 19.37 2.68 -11.27
C GLN A 178 18.06 3.48 -11.16
N LYS A 179 16.92 2.81 -10.97
CA LYS A 179 15.62 3.47 -10.80
C LYS A 179 15.53 4.25 -9.50
N ALA A 180 16.02 3.69 -8.39
CA ALA A 180 16.06 4.40 -7.11
C ALA A 180 16.96 5.64 -7.16
N ASN A 181 18.13 5.53 -7.81
CA ASN A 181 19.05 6.65 -8.00
C ASN A 181 18.44 7.74 -8.89
N LEU A 182 17.79 7.37 -9.99
CA LEU A 182 17.08 8.33 -10.84
C LEU A 182 15.97 9.05 -10.06
N PHE A 183 15.16 8.32 -9.29
CA PHE A 183 14.14 8.92 -8.44
C PHE A 183 14.76 9.89 -7.42
N TRP A 184 15.85 9.49 -6.76
CA TRP A 184 16.54 10.36 -5.81
C TRP A 184 17.10 11.62 -6.47
N SER A 185 17.87 11.48 -7.56
CA SER A 185 18.56 12.60 -8.20
C SER A 185 17.62 13.55 -8.94
N GLU A 186 16.57 13.02 -9.60
CA GLU A 186 15.67 13.81 -10.44
C GLU A 186 14.45 14.32 -9.68
N CYS A 187 13.94 13.56 -8.71
CA CYS A 187 12.72 13.93 -7.99
C CYS A 187 13.05 14.52 -6.61
N VAL A 188 13.72 13.75 -5.75
CA VAL A 188 13.95 14.15 -4.35
C VAL A 188 14.93 15.32 -4.27
N ALA A 189 16.12 15.18 -4.86
CA ALA A 189 17.20 16.17 -4.77
C ALA A 189 16.85 17.51 -5.46
N LYS A 190 16.00 17.48 -6.49
CA LYS A 190 15.55 18.69 -7.22
C LYS A 190 14.23 19.25 -6.70
N ASP A 191 13.60 18.58 -5.74
CA ASP A 191 12.24 18.86 -5.29
C ASP A 191 11.21 18.93 -6.43
N ILE A 192 11.31 17.99 -7.38
CA ILE A 192 10.39 17.84 -8.52
C ILE A 192 9.54 16.58 -8.29
N PRO A 193 8.19 16.68 -8.30
CA PRO A 193 7.36 15.50 -8.08
C PRO A 193 7.52 14.47 -9.21
N PRO A 194 7.45 13.16 -8.89
CA PRO A 194 7.35 12.13 -9.91
C PRO A 194 6.02 12.25 -10.68
N PRO A 195 5.91 11.68 -11.89
CA PRO A 195 4.65 11.62 -12.63
C PRO A 195 3.52 10.98 -11.81
N ALA A 196 2.31 11.54 -11.89
CA ALA A 196 1.12 10.97 -11.27
C ALA A 196 0.81 9.59 -11.88
N GLN A 197 0.57 8.59 -11.05
CA GLN A 197 0.23 7.23 -11.47
C GLN A 197 -1.21 6.84 -11.13
N SER A 198 -1.92 7.69 -10.38
CA SER A 198 -3.30 7.46 -9.97
C SER A 198 -4.11 8.76 -9.95
N GLU A 199 -5.45 8.64 -9.90
CA GLU A 199 -6.33 9.79 -9.65
C GLU A 199 -6.01 10.47 -8.31
N ALA A 200 -5.65 9.70 -7.30
CA ALA A 200 -5.25 10.22 -5.99
C ALA A 200 -3.98 11.07 -6.10
N ASP A 201 -2.98 10.64 -6.88
CA ASP A 201 -1.77 11.43 -7.13
C ASP A 201 -2.09 12.75 -7.84
N CYS A 202 -2.97 12.71 -8.86
CA CYS A 202 -3.44 13.92 -9.53
C CYS A 202 -4.13 14.89 -8.56
N GLN A 203 -4.95 14.37 -7.63
CA GLN A 203 -5.61 15.19 -6.62
C GLN A 203 -4.63 15.78 -5.61
N ALA A 204 -3.60 15.04 -5.20
CA ALA A 204 -2.56 15.53 -4.31
C ALA A 204 -1.71 16.63 -4.98
N LEU A 205 -1.24 16.38 -6.20
CA LEU A 205 -0.38 17.30 -6.96
C LEU A 205 -1.10 18.59 -7.37
N PHE A 206 -2.36 18.47 -7.80
CA PHE A 206 -3.12 19.57 -8.37
C PHE A 206 -4.28 20.00 -7.47
N SER A 207 -4.15 19.81 -6.15
CA SER A 207 -5.20 20.05 -5.14
C SER A 207 -5.82 21.44 -5.17
N LYS A 208 -5.06 22.46 -5.60
CA LYS A 208 -5.54 23.85 -5.75
C LYS A 208 -5.72 24.19 -7.22
N GLY A 209 -6.87 24.75 -7.56
CA GLY A 209 -7.17 25.26 -8.89
C GLY A 209 -6.85 26.75 -8.97
N ASP A 210 -6.52 27.22 -10.16
CA ASP A 210 -6.43 28.65 -10.48
C ASP A 210 -7.57 28.99 -11.45
N PRO A 211 -8.60 29.73 -11.00
CA PRO A 211 -9.74 30.09 -11.85
C PRO A 211 -9.37 30.90 -13.09
N ALA A 212 -8.18 31.54 -13.11
CA ALA A 212 -7.71 32.30 -14.27
C ALA A 212 -7.00 31.42 -15.32
N LYS A 213 -6.63 30.17 -14.97
CA LYS A 213 -5.96 29.26 -15.90
C LYS A 213 -6.98 28.41 -16.65
N THR A 214 -6.99 28.57 -17.97
CA THR A 214 -7.69 27.71 -18.92
C THR A 214 -6.69 27.18 -19.93
N ILE A 215 -6.81 25.91 -20.30
CA ILE A 215 -5.99 25.27 -21.34
C ILE A 215 -6.90 24.63 -22.37
N GLU A 216 -6.44 24.55 -23.61
CA GLU A 216 -7.12 23.79 -24.65
C GLU A 216 -6.74 22.31 -24.55
N ALA A 217 -7.74 21.43 -24.72
CA ALA A 217 -7.51 20.00 -24.66
C ALA A 217 -6.80 19.51 -25.92
N LYS A 218 -5.84 18.59 -25.75
CA LYS A 218 -5.28 17.84 -26.89
C LYS A 218 -6.34 16.88 -27.44
N THR A 219 -6.21 16.49 -28.72
CA THR A 219 -7.11 15.52 -29.38
C THR A 219 -7.25 14.21 -28.59
N GLU A 220 -6.15 13.71 -28.05
CA GLU A 220 -6.14 12.50 -27.19
C GLU A 220 -6.99 12.69 -25.94
N THR A 221 -6.86 13.84 -25.26
CA THR A 221 -7.65 14.15 -24.05
C THR A 221 -9.14 14.32 -24.37
N TRP A 222 -9.48 14.88 -25.53
CA TRP A 222 -10.86 14.96 -26.01
C TRP A 222 -11.46 13.57 -26.28
N ALA A 223 -10.70 12.67 -26.91
CA ALA A 223 -11.12 11.28 -27.10
C ALA A 223 -11.34 10.54 -25.77
N LEU A 224 -10.46 10.76 -24.78
CA LEU A 224 -10.62 10.21 -23.43
C LEU A 224 -11.90 10.72 -22.75
N ALA A 225 -12.20 12.02 -22.85
CA ALA A 225 -13.42 12.60 -22.27
C ALA A 225 -14.69 11.98 -22.87
N GLN A 226 -14.72 11.74 -24.18
CA GLN A 226 -15.84 11.05 -24.83
C GLN A 226 -15.94 9.58 -24.39
N ARG A 227 -14.82 8.86 -24.31
CA ARG A 227 -14.83 7.47 -23.86
C ARG A 227 -15.35 7.36 -22.42
N LEU A 228 -14.93 8.27 -21.55
CA LEU A 228 -15.40 8.33 -20.17
C LEU A 228 -16.92 8.58 -20.10
N GLN A 229 -17.44 9.48 -20.93
CA GLN A 229 -18.89 9.70 -21.00
C GLN A 229 -19.66 8.45 -21.47
N LEU A 230 -19.16 7.74 -22.48
CA LEU A 230 -19.78 6.50 -22.95
C LEU A 230 -19.83 5.46 -21.82
N LEU A 231 -18.74 5.31 -21.07
CA LEU A 231 -18.67 4.39 -19.93
C LEU A 231 -19.66 4.76 -18.81
N HIS A 232 -19.85 6.05 -18.52
CA HIS A 232 -20.89 6.48 -17.58
C HIS A 232 -22.29 6.11 -18.05
N ASN A 233 -22.60 6.33 -19.33
CA ASN A 233 -23.90 5.93 -19.88
C ASN A 233 -24.09 4.40 -19.83
N GLU A 234 -23.03 3.62 -20.07
CA GLU A 234 -23.06 2.16 -19.92
C GLU A 234 -23.33 1.73 -18.47
N ILE A 235 -22.75 2.42 -17.48
CA ILE A 235 -23.03 2.21 -16.06
C ILE A 235 -24.51 2.47 -15.77
N ASP A 236 -25.03 3.64 -16.18
CA ASP A 236 -26.43 4.02 -15.94
C ASP A 236 -27.40 2.98 -16.52
N MET A 237 -27.17 2.54 -17.78
CA MET A 237 -27.99 1.49 -18.41
C MET A 237 -27.95 0.16 -17.64
N ARG A 238 -26.77 -0.23 -17.13
CA ARG A 238 -26.62 -1.47 -16.35
C ARG A 238 -27.26 -1.35 -14.97
N GLU A 239 -27.22 -0.18 -14.35
CA GLU A 239 -27.92 0.07 -13.08
C GLU A 239 -29.44 -0.04 -13.24
N GLU A 240 -29.99 0.49 -14.33
CA GLU A 240 -31.41 0.32 -14.68
C GLU A 240 -31.79 -1.15 -14.93
N GLU A 241 -30.96 -1.89 -15.66
CA GLU A 241 -31.14 -3.32 -15.91
C GLU A 241 -31.12 -4.12 -14.60
N ILE A 242 -30.14 -3.88 -13.73
CA ILE A 242 -30.04 -4.49 -12.39
C ILE A 242 -31.29 -4.17 -11.56
N SER A 243 -31.75 -2.91 -11.60
CA SER A 243 -32.95 -2.49 -10.87
C SER A 243 -34.19 -3.25 -11.34
N THR A 244 -34.36 -3.40 -12.66
CA THR A 244 -35.48 -4.13 -13.27
C THR A 244 -35.48 -5.62 -12.89
N ILE A 245 -34.30 -6.25 -12.89
CA ILE A 245 -34.13 -7.65 -12.46
C ILE A 245 -34.45 -7.80 -10.98
N LYS A 246 -33.93 -6.91 -10.12
CA LYS A 246 -34.23 -6.90 -8.68
C LYS A 246 -35.73 -6.76 -8.44
N GLN A 247 -36.40 -5.83 -9.13
CA GLN A 247 -37.85 -5.64 -9.03
C GLN A 247 -38.61 -6.92 -9.40
N SER A 248 -38.19 -7.62 -10.45
CA SER A 248 -38.81 -8.89 -10.87
C SER A 248 -38.68 -9.97 -9.79
N ILE A 249 -37.50 -10.10 -9.17
CA ILE A 249 -37.25 -11.04 -8.07
C ILE A 249 -38.08 -10.66 -6.84
N MET A 250 -38.07 -9.39 -6.43
CA MET A 250 -38.81 -8.89 -5.28
C MET A 250 -40.32 -9.05 -5.45
N SER A 251 -40.84 -8.83 -6.68
CA SER A 251 -42.24 -9.06 -7.02
C SER A 251 -42.64 -10.53 -6.85
N GLN A 252 -41.77 -11.47 -7.24
CA GLN A 252 -41.98 -12.90 -6.99
C GLN A 252 -41.91 -13.24 -5.48
N MET A 253 -41.01 -12.62 -4.73
CA MET A 253 -40.88 -12.83 -3.29
C MET A 253 -42.12 -12.33 -2.54
N GLY A 254 -42.66 -11.16 -2.91
CA GLY A 254 -43.81 -10.56 -2.23
C GLY A 254 -43.55 -10.37 -0.74
N GLU A 255 -44.36 -11.02 0.10
CA GLU A 255 -44.22 -10.98 1.56
C GLU A 255 -43.20 -12.00 2.11
N ALA A 256 -42.65 -12.87 1.26
CA ALA A 256 -41.71 -13.90 1.68
C ALA A 256 -40.32 -13.30 1.94
N GLU A 257 -39.78 -13.58 3.13
CA GLU A 257 -38.43 -13.14 3.50
C GLU A 257 -37.31 -13.97 2.85
N THR A 258 -37.62 -15.14 2.29
CA THR A 258 -36.65 -16.09 1.74
C THR A 258 -37.19 -16.73 0.47
N LEU A 259 -36.37 -16.70 -0.58
CA LEU A 259 -36.62 -17.35 -1.87
C LEU A 259 -35.71 -18.57 -2.00
N THR A 260 -36.25 -19.72 -2.39
CA THR A 260 -35.49 -20.97 -2.57
C THR A 260 -35.62 -21.50 -3.99
N TYR A 261 -34.56 -22.13 -4.51
CA TYR A 261 -34.57 -22.87 -5.77
C TYR A 261 -33.91 -24.24 -5.52
N GLU A 262 -34.59 -25.33 -5.90
CA GLU A 262 -34.14 -26.72 -5.67
C GLU A 262 -33.76 -27.02 -4.21
N GLY A 263 -34.54 -26.49 -3.26
CA GLY A 263 -34.32 -26.70 -1.82
C GLY A 263 -33.14 -25.93 -1.23
N LYS A 264 -32.44 -25.10 -2.01
CA LYS A 264 -31.38 -24.20 -1.54
C LYS A 264 -31.89 -22.77 -1.47
N VAL A 265 -31.41 -22.01 -0.48
CA VAL A 265 -31.70 -20.57 -0.38
C VAL A 265 -31.04 -19.85 -1.55
N LEU A 266 -31.86 -19.17 -2.35
CA LEU A 266 -31.44 -18.36 -3.49
C LEU A 266 -31.28 -16.89 -3.10
N ALA A 267 -32.23 -16.33 -2.34
CA ALA A 267 -32.19 -14.93 -1.91
C ALA A 267 -32.93 -14.72 -0.58
N THR A 268 -32.58 -13.66 0.14
CA THR A 268 -33.29 -13.20 1.34
C THR A 268 -33.56 -11.72 1.28
N TRP A 269 -34.76 -11.31 1.66
CA TRP A 269 -35.17 -9.91 1.75
C TRP A 269 -35.87 -9.71 3.09
N LYS A 270 -35.10 -9.24 4.09
CA LYS A 270 -35.54 -9.12 5.49
C LYS A 270 -35.49 -7.67 5.95
N ALA A 271 -36.43 -7.27 6.78
CA ALA A 271 -36.37 -5.97 7.44
C ALA A 271 -35.19 -5.97 8.45
N PRO A 272 -34.29 -4.96 8.39
CA PRO A 272 -33.26 -4.82 9.42
C PRO A 272 -33.89 -4.46 10.76
N LYS A 273 -33.21 -4.80 11.86
CA LYS A 273 -33.64 -4.37 13.20
C LYS A 273 -33.68 -2.83 13.27
N PRO A 274 -34.66 -2.25 14.00
CA PRO A 274 -34.69 -0.82 14.23
C PRO A 274 -33.36 -0.33 14.79
N SER A 275 -32.83 0.74 14.19
CA SER A 275 -31.62 1.42 14.68
C SER A 275 -31.93 2.89 14.86
N PHE A 276 -31.36 3.49 15.90
CA PHE A 276 -31.47 4.91 16.16
C PHE A 276 -30.29 5.62 15.47
N ARG A 277 -30.58 6.69 14.73
CA ARG A 277 -29.57 7.60 14.19
C ARG A 277 -29.69 8.94 14.91
N LEU A 278 -28.55 9.57 15.15
CA LEU A 278 -28.52 10.93 15.66
C LEU A 278 -29.04 11.88 14.57
N ASP A 279 -30.03 12.71 14.92
CA ASP A 279 -30.46 13.81 14.07
C ASP A 279 -29.50 14.98 14.26
N SER A 280 -28.42 15.00 13.49
CA SER A 280 -27.37 16.01 13.61
C SER A 280 -27.89 17.43 13.34
N LYS A 281 -28.90 17.59 12.47
CA LYS A 281 -29.47 18.90 12.16
C LYS A 281 -30.27 19.44 13.34
N ARG A 282 -31.09 18.57 13.95
CA ARG A 282 -31.83 18.94 15.16
C ARG A 282 -30.88 19.19 16.33
N LEU A 283 -29.83 18.39 16.49
CA LEU A 283 -28.79 18.64 17.51
C LEU A 283 -28.10 19.99 17.29
N GLU A 284 -27.78 20.34 16.04
CA GLU A 284 -27.18 21.64 15.70
C GLU A 284 -28.11 22.83 16.02
N LEU A 285 -29.42 22.65 15.88
CA LEU A 285 -30.44 23.66 16.20
C LEU A 285 -30.68 23.79 17.71
N ASP A 286 -30.89 22.65 18.40
CA ASP A 286 -31.29 22.61 19.81
C ASP A 286 -30.07 22.83 20.75
N HIS A 287 -28.87 22.42 20.32
CA HIS A 287 -27.62 22.43 21.11
C HIS A 287 -26.39 22.88 20.28
N PRO A 288 -26.35 24.12 19.77
CA PRO A 288 -25.28 24.61 18.91
C PRO A 288 -23.90 24.61 19.59
N GLU A 289 -23.83 24.78 20.91
CA GLU A 289 -22.62 24.72 21.71
C GLU A 289 -21.97 23.33 21.69
N ILE A 290 -22.79 22.27 21.71
CA ILE A 290 -22.32 20.89 21.59
C ILE A 290 -21.84 20.68 20.16
N ALA A 291 -22.68 20.97 19.17
CA ALA A 291 -22.34 20.69 17.77
C ALA A 291 -21.07 21.42 17.32
N THR A 292 -20.85 22.66 17.76
CA THR A 292 -19.64 23.44 17.41
C THR A 292 -18.36 22.76 17.90
N ASN A 293 -18.38 22.16 19.10
CA ASN A 293 -17.22 21.45 19.66
C ASN A 293 -16.84 20.17 18.87
N TYR A 294 -17.75 19.65 18.05
CA TYR A 294 -17.52 18.46 17.23
C TYR A 294 -17.42 18.77 15.73
N LYS A 295 -17.50 20.04 15.32
CA LYS A 295 -17.28 20.42 13.92
C LYS A 295 -15.80 20.28 13.58
N THR A 296 -15.54 19.48 12.55
CA THR A 296 -14.20 19.34 11.97
C THR A 296 -14.21 19.98 10.59
N ALA A 297 -13.20 20.80 10.30
CA ALA A 297 -13.06 21.36 8.97
C ALA A 297 -12.76 20.23 7.97
N VAL A 298 -13.62 20.07 6.97
CA VAL A 298 -13.35 19.15 5.85
C VAL A 298 -12.66 19.95 4.76
N GLN A 299 -11.47 19.50 4.37
CA GLN A 299 -10.75 20.09 3.26
C GLN A 299 -11.46 19.71 1.96
N ASN A 300 -11.93 20.71 1.21
CA ASN A 300 -12.53 20.49 -0.10
C ASN A 300 -11.45 20.15 -1.12
N SER A 301 -11.69 19.12 -1.94
CA SER A 301 -10.84 18.73 -3.07
C SER A 301 -11.45 19.21 -4.39
N ARG A 302 -10.60 19.41 -5.42
CA ARG A 302 -11.08 19.68 -6.78
C ARG A 302 -11.83 18.46 -7.30
N ARG A 303 -12.92 18.69 -8.03
CA ARG A 303 -13.68 17.62 -8.68
C ARG A 303 -13.52 17.74 -10.18
N LEU A 304 -13.21 16.62 -10.83
CA LEU A 304 -13.30 16.52 -12.27
C LEU A 304 -14.77 16.33 -12.64
N VAL A 305 -15.29 17.22 -13.48
CA VAL A 305 -16.65 17.12 -14.02
C VAL A 305 -16.53 17.28 -15.53
N ILE A 306 -16.88 16.22 -16.26
CA ILE A 306 -16.98 16.30 -17.71
C ILE A 306 -18.31 16.92 -18.06
N LYS A 307 -18.27 18.04 -18.78
CA LYS A 307 -19.46 18.66 -19.35
C LYS A 307 -19.69 18.07 -20.74
N HIS A 308 -20.96 17.87 -21.11
CA HIS A 308 -21.31 17.44 -22.46
C HIS A 308 -20.69 18.41 -23.48
N ALA A 309 -19.82 17.89 -24.33
CA ALA A 309 -19.50 18.54 -25.58
C ALA A 309 -20.67 18.23 -26.52
N ASN A 310 -21.49 19.24 -26.80
CA ASN A 310 -22.47 19.15 -27.89
C ASN A 310 -21.76 18.97 -29.23
#